data_AF-A0A821SGV7-F1
#
_entry.id   AF-A0A821SGV7-F1
#
_cell.length_a   1.000
_cell.length_b   1.000
_cell.length_c   1.000
_cell.angle_alpha   90.00
_cell.angle_beta   90.00
_cell.angle_gamma   90.00
#
_symmetry.space_group_name_H-M   'P 1'
#
loop_
_entity.id
_entity.type
_entity.pdbx_description
1 polymer ?
#
loop_
_entity_poly.entity_id
_entity_poly.type
_entity_poly.pdbx_seq_one_letter_code
_entity_poly.pdbx_strand_id
1 'polypeptide(L)'
;VDKVGFLYLIRGNFEKLRKMMKIAEVRKDVSGQFQIAMLLGDVEERIKLLRQCNQKSLAYVMAATHGLDEQAEQLKESLDEKVPEINPNAELILPPCPISQQESNWPLLAVSKGFFEGAMIQGNQPKTTTGLSSNITTKLAPNLPIDETVTSGGDWADDEVQMELDEDDMNRENLHANQEEQGEGWGDTELELPPDLEVTGIGGGTGDEEDASGYFVAPTKGQSVPQAWTQNSKLAVDHVLSGSFESAMRLLHDQVGIVCFDEYKQIFLQIYSRSRTAFTALPSLPALYAYPLRNWREAHSPKLFYPAIGLKLEELVGRLQIAYRLTTNGKFQEAVEKFRSILLTVPLLVVESRQDILESQQLIEICKEYIVGLQMSMAKKDLAKDDEKRSCELAAYFSHLQLQPIHKIMTLKTALNQAFKLKNYKTATSFAKRLLELGPTPDVAQQTRKLLSVCEKNPVDEHPLNYDEYNPFDICAASYVPIYRGNPLVKCPLSGAAYLPEFKGQLCRVTKATEIGKESLGLRISMSQFR
;
A
#
# COMPACT_ATOMS: atom_id res chain seq x y z
N VAL A 1 46.37 25.01 4.71
CA VAL A 1 45.36 24.98 5.81
C VAL A 1 44.23 24.01 5.44
N ASP A 2 43.60 24.27 4.30
CA ASP A 2 43.01 23.38 3.29
C ASP A 2 42.83 21.89 3.66
N LYS A 3 43.88 21.05 3.76
CA LYS A 3 43.72 19.61 4.08
C LYS A 3 42.95 19.33 5.39
N VAL A 4 43.12 20.18 6.41
CA VAL A 4 42.43 20.03 7.70
C VAL A 4 41.04 20.68 7.68
N GLY A 5 40.88 21.79 6.95
CA GLY A 5 39.57 22.40 6.71
C GLY A 5 38.63 21.47 5.94
N PHE A 6 39.14 20.79 4.90
CA PHE A 6 38.42 19.78 4.13
C PHE A 6 38.03 18.56 4.99
N LEU A 7 38.91 18.12 5.89
CA LEU A 7 38.59 17.04 6.84
C LEU A 7 37.46 17.43 7.80
N TYR A 8 37.43 18.67 8.30
CA TYR A 8 36.34 19.14 9.16
C TYR A 8 35.02 19.35 8.41
N LEU A 9 35.07 19.75 7.13
CA LEU A 9 33.91 19.78 6.24
C LEU A 9 33.31 18.38 6.05
N ILE A 10 34.13 17.38 5.68
CA ILE A 10 33.68 15.99 5.49
C ILE A 10 33.07 15.41 6.77
N ARG A 11 33.66 15.69 7.94
CA ARG A 11 33.12 15.23 9.24
C ARG A 11 31.94 16.04 9.76
N GLY A 12 31.55 17.14 9.11
CA GLY A 12 30.49 18.04 9.56
C GLY A 12 30.77 18.84 10.83
N ASN A 13 32.04 18.98 11.23
CA ASN A 13 32.39 19.71 12.45
C ASN A 13 32.66 21.20 12.17
N PHE A 14 31.56 21.94 11.99
CA PHE A 14 31.58 23.38 11.71
C PHE A 14 32.20 24.22 12.85
N GLU A 15 32.19 23.74 14.10
CA GLU A 15 32.79 24.45 15.23
C GLU A 15 34.33 24.46 15.13
N LYS A 16 34.95 23.32 14.80
CA LYS A 16 36.40 23.25 14.52
C LYS A 16 36.78 24.03 13.27
N LEU A 17 35.93 24.05 12.25
CA LEU A 17 36.12 24.87 11.04
C LEU A 17 36.10 26.38 11.37
N ARG A 18 35.17 26.84 12.21
CA ARG A 18 35.13 28.24 12.70
C ARG A 18 36.33 28.58 13.60
N LYS A 19 36.83 27.64 14.42
CA LYS A 19 38.09 27.80 15.16
C LYS A 19 39.29 27.92 14.20
N MET A 20 39.30 27.15 13.11
CA MET A 20 40.36 27.21 12.09
C MET A 20 40.39 28.55 11.36
N MET A 21 39.24 29.16 11.11
CA MET A 21 39.12 30.49 10.52
C MET A 21 39.87 31.56 11.33
N LYS A 22 39.67 31.58 12.67
CA LYS A 22 40.38 32.48 13.59
C LYS A 22 41.90 32.22 13.62
N ILE A 23 42.33 30.98 13.41
CA ILE A 23 43.76 30.64 13.31
C ILE A 23 44.37 31.16 12.00
N ALA A 24 43.61 31.15 10.89
CA ALA A 24 44.05 31.73 9.62
C ALA A 24 44.18 33.27 9.73
N GLU A 25 43.22 33.93 10.39
CA GLU A 25 43.23 35.36 10.69
C GLU A 25 44.49 35.77 11.49
N VAL A 26 44.76 35.09 12.62
CA VAL A 26 45.97 35.33 13.45
C VAL A 26 47.27 35.10 12.67
N ARG A 27 47.27 34.19 11.69
CA ARG A 27 48.42 33.90 10.81
C ARG A 27 48.52 34.82 9.60
N LYS A 28 47.54 35.72 9.38
CA LYS A 28 47.41 36.57 8.18
C LYS A 28 47.35 35.80 6.86
N ASP A 29 46.85 34.56 6.88
CA ASP A 29 46.63 33.74 5.69
C ASP A 29 45.26 34.06 5.07
N VAL A 30 45.22 35.15 4.30
CA VAL A 30 44.00 35.71 3.70
C VAL A 30 43.35 34.72 2.71
N SER A 31 44.16 33.94 1.99
CA SER A 31 43.66 32.91 1.05
C SER A 31 43.01 31.75 1.80
N GLY A 32 43.66 31.23 2.85
CA GLY A 32 43.10 30.19 3.69
C GLY A 32 41.84 30.64 4.43
N GLN A 33 41.79 31.90 4.89
CA GLN A 33 40.61 32.46 5.56
C GLN A 33 39.42 32.60 4.59
N PHE A 34 39.65 33.06 3.35
CA PHE A 34 38.61 33.15 2.32
C PHE A 34 38.05 31.78 1.93
N GLN A 35 38.92 30.76 1.78
CA GLN A 35 38.48 29.38 1.53
C GLN A 35 37.64 28.82 2.68
N ILE A 36 38.02 29.07 3.95
CA ILE A 36 37.23 28.61 5.10
C ILE A 36 35.88 29.36 5.17
N ALA A 37 35.83 30.66 4.89
CA ALA A 37 34.58 31.42 4.79
C ALA A 37 33.69 30.91 3.64
N MET A 38 34.29 30.48 2.52
CA MET A 38 33.58 29.83 1.42
C MET A 38 32.91 28.53 1.88
N LEU A 39 33.65 27.68 2.59
CA LEU A 39 33.14 26.40 3.12
C LEU A 39 32.12 26.55 4.26
N LEU A 40 32.17 27.64 5.02
CA LEU A 40 31.22 27.93 6.11
C LEU A 40 29.91 28.59 5.65
N GLY A 41 29.83 29.06 4.41
CA GLY A 41 28.69 29.89 3.96
C GLY A 41 28.70 31.33 4.47
N ASP A 42 29.74 31.75 5.20
CA ASP A 42 29.83 33.09 5.80
C ASP A 42 30.14 34.14 4.73
N VAL A 43 29.18 35.03 4.44
CA VAL A 43 29.29 36.06 3.39
C VAL A 43 29.90 37.35 3.94
N GLU A 44 29.61 37.73 5.19
CA GLU A 44 30.14 38.94 5.81
C GLU A 44 31.67 38.92 5.88
N GLU A 45 32.23 37.79 6.29
CA GLU A 45 33.68 37.62 6.38
C GLU A 45 34.35 37.63 5.00
N ARG A 46 33.69 37.13 3.95
CA ARG A 46 34.18 37.26 2.55
C ARG A 46 34.26 38.74 2.13
N ILE A 47 33.24 39.53 2.45
CA ILE A 47 33.19 40.97 2.15
C ILE A 47 34.30 41.71 2.92
N LYS A 48 34.48 41.42 4.22
CA LYS A 48 35.57 41.98 5.04
C LYS A 48 36.94 41.65 4.45
N LEU A 49 37.18 40.41 4.04
CA LEU A 49 38.46 39.99 3.44
C LEU A 49 38.74 40.65 2.09
N LEU A 50 37.74 40.75 1.21
CA LEU A 50 37.92 41.46 -0.07
C LEU A 50 38.17 42.96 0.11
N ARG A 51 37.53 43.58 1.11
CA ARG A 51 37.82 44.97 1.51
C ARG A 51 39.27 45.13 1.98
N GLN A 52 39.80 44.19 2.75
CA GLN A 52 41.21 44.17 3.16
C GLN A 52 42.18 43.95 1.97
N CYS A 53 41.76 43.21 0.94
CA CYS A 53 42.53 42.99 -0.30
C CYS A 53 42.45 44.15 -1.31
N ASN A 54 41.83 45.28 -0.97
CA ASN A 54 41.49 46.37 -1.90
C ASN A 54 40.59 45.97 -3.11
N GLN A 55 40.00 44.77 -3.10
CA GLN A 55 39.08 44.30 -4.16
C GLN A 55 37.64 44.76 -3.90
N LYS A 56 37.47 46.08 -3.77
CA LYS A 56 36.20 46.73 -3.40
C LYS A 56 35.04 46.46 -4.39
N SER A 57 35.33 46.37 -5.69
CA SER A 57 34.33 46.11 -6.74
C SER A 57 33.69 44.72 -6.59
N LEU A 58 34.50 43.70 -6.32
CA LEU A 58 34.01 42.33 -6.07
C LEU A 58 33.31 42.21 -4.71
N ALA A 59 33.77 42.96 -3.70
CA ALA A 59 33.07 43.07 -2.41
C ALA A 59 31.67 43.69 -2.57
N TYR A 60 31.53 44.74 -3.37
CA TYR A 60 30.24 45.36 -3.69
C TYR A 60 29.29 44.38 -4.40
N VAL A 61 29.77 43.67 -5.43
CA VAL A 61 28.95 42.69 -6.17
C VAL A 61 28.47 41.58 -5.24
N MET A 62 29.30 41.04 -4.35
CA MET A 62 28.84 40.03 -3.39
C MET A 62 27.86 40.60 -2.34
N ALA A 63 28.09 41.82 -1.83
CA ALA A 63 27.15 42.44 -0.88
C ALA A 63 25.77 42.64 -1.51
N ALA A 64 25.71 43.18 -2.73
CA ALA A 64 24.46 43.44 -3.44
C ALA A 64 23.77 42.15 -3.95
N THR A 65 24.54 41.11 -4.30
CA THR A 65 23.99 39.79 -4.69
C THR A 65 23.38 39.03 -3.50
N HIS A 66 23.85 39.29 -2.28
CA HIS A 66 23.42 38.57 -1.07
C HIS A 66 22.55 39.41 -0.12
N GLY A 67 22.06 40.59 -0.55
CA GLY A 67 21.10 41.41 0.20
C GLY A 67 21.66 42.13 1.42
N LEU A 68 22.97 42.43 1.43
CA LEU A 68 23.64 43.17 2.50
C LEU A 68 23.74 44.67 2.15
N ASP A 69 22.59 45.32 2.03
CA ASP A 69 22.44 46.66 1.46
C ASP A 69 23.29 47.73 2.17
N GLU A 70 23.32 47.75 3.51
CA GLU A 70 24.11 48.71 4.30
C GLU A 70 25.63 48.63 3.99
N GLN A 71 26.16 47.43 3.72
CA GLN A 71 27.56 47.28 3.35
C GLN A 71 27.79 47.53 1.85
N ALA A 72 26.80 47.25 1.01
CA ALA A 72 26.85 47.62 -0.40
C ALA A 72 26.91 49.14 -0.60
N GLU A 73 26.11 49.93 0.15
CA GLU A 73 26.13 51.39 0.09
C GLU A 73 27.48 51.98 0.55
N GLN A 74 28.02 51.54 1.70
CA GLN A 74 29.33 51.97 2.19
C GLN A 74 30.49 51.62 1.21
N LEU A 75 30.37 50.50 0.48
CA LEU A 75 31.36 50.13 -0.52
C LEU A 75 31.21 50.95 -1.81
N LYS A 76 29.97 51.30 -2.19
CA LYS A 76 29.63 52.12 -3.35
C LYS A 76 30.14 53.56 -3.23
N GLU A 77 30.04 54.18 -2.05
CA GLU A 77 30.64 55.50 -1.78
C GLU A 77 32.19 55.49 -1.88
N SER A 78 32.81 54.31 -1.79
CA SER A 78 34.26 54.14 -1.82
C SER A 78 34.82 53.74 -3.20
N LEU A 79 34.00 53.83 -4.25
CA LEU A 79 34.27 53.40 -5.63
C LEU A 79 34.11 54.59 -6.61
N ASP A 80 35.22 55.08 -7.18
CA ASP A 80 35.21 56.22 -8.13
C ASP A 80 34.91 55.84 -9.60
N GLU A 81 34.78 54.55 -9.93
CA GLU A 81 34.50 54.08 -11.30
C GLU A 81 33.34 53.08 -11.38
N LYS A 82 32.82 52.91 -12.61
CA LYS A 82 31.58 52.22 -13.00
C LYS A 82 31.19 51.03 -12.10
N VAL A 83 30.04 51.17 -11.46
CA VAL A 83 29.36 50.11 -10.72
C VAL A 83 29.11 48.91 -11.64
N PRO A 84 29.56 47.69 -11.30
CA PRO A 84 29.28 46.49 -12.08
C PRO A 84 27.79 46.13 -12.06
N GLU A 85 27.26 45.65 -13.18
CA GLU A 85 25.88 45.16 -13.26
C GLU A 85 25.71 43.84 -12.47
N ILE A 86 24.59 43.74 -11.74
CA ILE A 86 24.29 42.59 -10.87
C ILE A 86 23.46 41.58 -11.66
N ASN A 87 23.86 40.31 -11.64
CA ASN A 87 23.09 39.22 -12.25
C ASN A 87 21.89 38.84 -11.35
N PRO A 88 20.63 38.95 -11.83
CA PRO A 88 19.44 38.70 -11.00
C PRO A 88 19.22 37.22 -10.61
N ASN A 89 19.94 36.29 -11.24
CA ASN A 89 19.84 34.84 -11.01
C ASN A 89 21.02 34.26 -10.22
N ALA A 90 21.80 35.10 -9.51
CA ALA A 90 22.98 34.64 -8.78
C ALA A 90 22.61 34.08 -7.39
N GLU A 91 22.69 32.76 -7.23
CA GLU A 91 22.42 32.06 -5.98
C GLU A 91 23.70 31.82 -5.14
N LEU A 92 23.57 31.79 -3.82
CA LEU A 92 24.68 31.47 -2.91
C LEU A 92 25.03 29.98 -2.98
N ILE A 93 26.16 29.66 -3.61
CA ILE A 93 26.70 28.29 -3.59
C ILE A 93 27.17 27.96 -2.17
N LEU A 94 26.42 27.07 -1.52
CA LEU A 94 26.77 26.44 -0.24
C LEU A 94 27.23 25.00 -0.50
N PRO A 95 28.27 24.50 0.20
CA PRO A 95 28.56 23.08 0.18
C PRO A 95 27.39 22.30 0.81
N PRO A 96 27.08 21.07 0.34
CA PRO A 96 26.00 20.27 0.91
C PRO A 96 26.28 19.97 2.38
N CYS A 97 25.27 20.18 3.24
CA CYS A 97 25.41 19.91 4.67
C CYS A 97 25.57 18.40 4.90
N PRO A 98 26.65 17.92 5.54
CA PRO A 98 26.85 16.50 5.81
C PRO A 98 25.81 15.98 6.80
N ILE A 99 25.14 14.88 6.42
CA ILE A 99 23.98 14.31 7.11
C ILE A 99 24.36 13.64 8.45
N SER A 100 25.64 13.27 8.62
CA SER A 100 26.14 12.61 9.83
C SER A 100 27.42 13.28 10.33
N GLN A 101 27.41 13.73 11.58
CA GLN A 101 28.58 14.28 12.26
C GLN A 101 29.43 13.13 12.80
N GLN A 102 30.63 12.93 12.24
CA GLN A 102 31.55 11.91 12.72
C GLN A 102 32.59 12.51 13.67
N GLU A 103 32.19 12.59 14.94
CA GLU A 103 33.04 13.08 16.03
C GLU A 103 34.10 12.08 16.49
N SER A 104 33.84 10.78 16.28
CA SER A 104 34.76 9.69 16.61
C SER A 104 36.12 9.88 15.95
N ASN A 105 37.19 9.61 16.70
CA ASN A 105 38.51 9.45 16.11
C ASN A 105 38.49 8.23 15.18
N TRP A 106 39.21 8.30 14.07
CA TRP A 106 39.41 7.14 13.20
C TRP A 106 40.04 6.02 14.04
N PRO A 107 39.59 4.75 13.93
CA PRO A 107 40.19 3.67 14.69
C PRO A 107 41.68 3.59 14.33
N LEU A 108 42.52 3.94 15.29
CA LEU A 108 43.96 3.78 15.16
C LEU A 108 44.26 2.30 15.26
N LEU A 109 44.91 1.75 14.24
CA LEU A 109 45.53 0.43 14.33
C LEU A 109 46.44 0.43 15.55
N ALA A 110 46.22 -0.50 16.47
CA ALA A 110 47.09 -0.71 17.62
C ALA A 110 48.42 -1.29 17.13
N VAL A 111 49.33 -0.42 16.67
CA VAL A 111 50.70 -0.80 16.37
C VAL A 111 51.33 -1.22 17.69
N SER A 112 51.50 -2.52 17.88
CA SER A 112 52.28 -3.05 18.99
C SER A 112 53.69 -2.49 18.85
N LYS A 113 54.20 -1.84 19.91
CA LYS A 113 55.57 -1.36 19.93
C LYS A 113 56.51 -2.54 19.72
N GLY A 114 57.27 -2.52 18.63
CA GLY A 114 58.24 -3.57 18.35
C GLY A 114 59.25 -3.66 19.49
N PHE A 115 59.64 -4.88 19.85
CA PHE A 115 60.53 -5.18 20.98
C PHE A 115 61.83 -4.35 20.99
N PHE A 116 62.31 -3.94 19.82
CA PHE A 116 63.50 -3.09 19.65
C PHE A 116 63.34 -1.61 20.06
N GLU A 117 62.12 -1.05 20.11
CA GLU A 117 61.93 0.37 20.41
C GLU A 117 62.24 0.71 21.89
N GLY A 118 62.11 -0.27 22.79
CA GLY A 118 62.45 -0.12 24.21
C GLY A 118 63.94 0.05 24.50
N ALA A 119 64.82 -0.41 23.60
CA ALA A 119 66.27 -0.43 23.84
C ALA A 119 66.94 0.95 23.63
N MET A 120 66.39 1.82 22.79
CA MET A 120 67.00 3.15 22.53
C MET A 120 66.68 4.20 23.60
N ILE A 121 65.63 4.02 24.39
CA ILE A 121 65.21 5.01 25.41
C ILE A 121 66.06 4.88 26.69
N GLN A 122 66.73 3.74 26.90
CA GLN A 122 67.54 3.49 28.11
C GLN A 122 68.92 4.18 28.10
N GLY A 123 69.31 4.82 26.99
CA GLY A 123 70.65 5.37 26.80
C GLY A 123 70.88 6.83 27.25
N ASN A 124 69.85 7.65 27.50
CA ASN A 124 70.08 9.07 27.77
C ASN A 124 69.00 9.80 28.60
N GLN A 125 69.07 9.69 29.93
CA GLN A 125 68.43 10.59 30.90
C GLN A 125 69.29 10.71 32.17
N PRO A 126 69.83 11.89 32.53
CA PRO A 126 70.30 12.17 33.89
C PRO A 126 69.12 12.46 34.84
N LYS A 127 69.33 12.18 36.13
CA LYS A 127 68.30 12.11 37.18
C LYS A 127 68.02 13.47 37.83
N THR A 128 66.75 13.73 38.18
CA THR A 128 66.26 14.18 39.52
C THR A 128 64.72 14.10 39.55
N THR A 129 64.05 13.09 40.12
CA THR A 129 63.77 12.80 41.56
C THR A 129 62.82 13.78 42.28
N THR A 130 61.52 13.45 42.33
CA THR A 130 60.65 13.21 43.52
C THR A 130 59.18 13.09 43.04
N GLY A 131 58.28 12.25 43.57
CA GLY A 131 58.40 11.20 44.59
C GLY A 131 57.08 11.07 45.41
N LEU A 132 56.56 9.84 45.59
CA LEU A 132 55.28 9.41 46.23
C LEU A 132 54.07 9.39 45.27
N SER A 133 53.45 8.27 44.88
CA SER A 133 53.29 6.88 45.42
C SER A 133 52.22 6.70 46.51
N SER A 134 51.22 5.85 46.26
CA SER A 134 50.96 4.62 47.05
C SER A 134 49.76 3.81 46.51
N ASN A 135 49.70 2.53 46.91
CA ASN A 135 48.86 1.47 46.36
C ASN A 135 47.64 1.14 47.25
N ILE A 136 46.83 0.15 46.81
CA ILE A 136 46.17 -0.95 47.59
C ILE A 136 44.65 -1.14 47.34
N THR A 137 44.36 -2.17 46.52
CA THR A 137 43.56 -3.38 46.81
C THR A 137 42.23 -3.35 47.62
N THR A 138 41.27 -4.13 47.10
CA THR A 138 40.28 -5.02 47.78
C THR A 138 38.86 -4.54 48.19
N LYS A 139 37.91 -5.44 47.89
CA LYS A 139 36.65 -5.82 48.60
C LYS A 139 35.31 -5.08 48.34
N LEU A 140 34.38 -5.89 47.80
CA LEU A 140 33.00 -6.17 48.25
C LEU A 140 31.96 -5.02 48.33
N ALA A 141 30.85 -5.22 47.60
CA ALA A 141 29.55 -4.60 47.88
C ALA A 141 28.91 -5.20 49.16
N PRO A 142 27.90 -4.53 49.76
CA PRO A 142 26.51 -4.95 49.49
C PRO A 142 25.42 -3.85 49.60
N ASN A 143 24.29 -4.04 48.90
CA ASN A 143 22.95 -4.20 49.53
C ASN A 143 21.80 -4.38 48.51
N LEU A 144 20.94 -5.37 48.79
CA LEU A 144 19.62 -5.62 48.18
C LEU A 144 18.50 -5.00 49.08
N PRO A 145 17.18 -4.98 48.70
CA PRO A 145 16.25 -6.14 48.64
C PRO A 145 15.69 -6.41 47.21
N ILE A 146 15.50 -7.64 46.70
CA ILE A 146 14.59 -8.77 47.10
C ILE A 146 13.11 -8.41 46.73
N ASP A 147 12.30 -9.22 46.01
CA ASP A 147 12.16 -10.69 46.06
C ASP A 147 11.80 -11.41 44.71
N GLU A 148 11.91 -12.74 44.81
CA GLU A 148 12.00 -13.91 43.92
C GLU A 148 10.72 -14.35 43.12
N THR A 149 10.76 -15.28 42.13
CA THR A 149 11.00 -16.73 42.33
C THR A 149 11.32 -17.58 41.06
N VAL A 150 12.47 -18.30 41.14
CA VAL A 150 12.85 -19.68 40.69
C VAL A 150 12.40 -20.20 39.29
N THR A 151 13.31 -20.59 38.37
CA THR A 151 13.91 -21.95 38.18
C THR A 151 14.76 -22.02 36.87
N SER A 152 15.61 -23.02 36.53
CA SER A 152 16.53 -23.91 37.29
C SER A 152 17.35 -24.84 36.34
N GLY A 153 18.68 -25.00 36.52
CA GLY A 153 19.58 -25.96 35.79
C GLY A 153 20.13 -25.45 34.44
N GLY A 154 21.33 -25.81 33.93
CA GLY A 154 22.42 -26.73 34.32
C GLY A 154 22.96 -27.43 33.05
N ASP A 155 24.09 -27.03 32.45
CA ASP A 155 25.51 -27.36 32.73
C ASP A 155 26.05 -28.56 31.87
N TRP A 156 27.38 -28.63 31.65
CA TRP A 156 28.19 -29.63 30.91
C TRP A 156 28.15 -29.54 29.35
N ALA A 157 29.21 -29.17 28.60
CA ALA A 157 30.60 -29.71 28.49
C ALA A 157 30.71 -30.95 27.55
N ASP A 158 31.75 -31.20 26.75
CA ASP A 158 32.80 -30.38 26.11
C ASP A 158 33.47 -31.26 25.01
N ASP A 159 34.49 -30.73 24.34
CA ASP A 159 35.60 -31.41 23.65
C ASP A 159 35.45 -32.03 22.23
N GLU A 160 36.53 -31.73 21.51
CA GLU A 160 37.00 -32.11 20.17
C GLU A 160 37.34 -33.60 20.02
N VAL A 161 37.56 -34.07 18.79
CA VAL A 161 38.89 -34.51 18.27
C VAL A 161 38.79 -34.77 16.75
N GLN A 162 39.90 -34.56 16.04
CA GLN A 162 40.04 -34.61 14.58
C GLN A 162 41.03 -35.71 14.13
N MET A 163 40.97 -36.07 12.84
CA MET A 163 41.99 -36.73 11.99
C MET A 163 41.83 -38.22 11.60
N GLU A 164 42.52 -38.56 10.51
CA GLU A 164 42.17 -39.52 9.44
C GLU A 164 43.10 -40.77 9.41
N LEU A 165 43.05 -41.52 8.29
CA LEU A 165 43.94 -42.60 7.82
C LEU A 165 43.65 -44.01 8.40
N ASP A 166 43.66 -45.13 7.67
CA ASP A 166 44.03 -45.40 6.25
C ASP A 166 43.25 -46.62 5.65
N GLU A 167 43.61 -47.02 4.43
CA GLU A 167 42.87 -47.86 3.45
C GLU A 167 42.86 -49.41 3.64
N ASP A 168 42.10 -50.08 2.75
CA ASP A 168 42.33 -51.41 2.13
C ASP A 168 41.86 -52.77 2.75
N ASP A 169 40.84 -53.36 2.10
CA ASP A 169 40.91 -54.59 1.24
C ASP A 169 39.89 -55.75 1.46
N MET A 170 39.55 -56.40 0.33
CA MET A 170 38.90 -57.70 0.05
C MET A 170 37.46 -58.04 0.50
N ASN A 171 36.55 -57.83 -0.46
CA ASN A 171 35.94 -58.89 -1.29
C ASN A 171 35.12 -60.03 -0.64
N ARG A 172 33.84 -60.13 -1.04
CA ARG A 172 33.18 -61.43 -1.23
C ARG A 172 32.05 -61.39 -2.29
N GLU A 173 32.37 -61.82 -3.50
CA GLU A 173 31.41 -62.45 -4.42
C GLU A 173 30.86 -63.78 -3.80
N ASN A 174 29.88 -64.52 -4.34
CA ASN A 174 29.06 -64.46 -5.55
C ASN A 174 27.83 -65.37 -5.31
N LEU A 175 26.68 -65.19 -5.98
CA LEU A 175 25.66 -66.24 -6.15
C LEU A 175 24.67 -65.87 -7.27
N HIS A 176 24.73 -66.64 -8.37
CA HIS A 176 23.94 -66.47 -9.60
C HIS A 176 22.45 -66.76 -9.46
N ALA A 177 21.61 -66.15 -10.31
CA ALA A 177 20.76 -66.88 -11.28
C ALA A 177 20.04 -66.00 -12.35
N ASN A 178 20.06 -66.50 -13.58
CA ASN A 178 19.17 -66.26 -14.74
C ASN A 178 19.12 -64.91 -15.50
N GLN A 179 19.41 -65.02 -16.80
CA GLN A 179 18.96 -64.18 -17.91
C GLN A 179 17.69 -64.78 -18.57
N GLU A 180 17.30 -64.24 -19.74
CA GLU A 180 16.12 -64.55 -20.60
C GLU A 180 14.81 -63.82 -20.20
N GLU A 181 14.06 -63.18 -21.12
CA GLU A 181 14.37 -62.68 -22.48
C GLU A 181 13.27 -61.68 -22.94
N GLN A 182 13.58 -60.87 -23.97
CA GLN A 182 12.65 -60.13 -24.86
C GLN A 182 11.74 -59.01 -24.30
N GLY A 183 11.79 -57.83 -24.95
CA GLY A 183 10.90 -56.70 -24.68
C GLY A 183 11.30 -55.38 -25.35
N GLU A 184 11.64 -55.39 -26.65
CA GLU A 184 11.97 -54.15 -27.38
C GLU A 184 10.75 -53.22 -27.50
N GLY A 185 10.70 -52.18 -26.66
CA GLY A 185 9.81 -51.04 -26.81
C GLY A 185 10.61 -49.81 -27.21
N TRP A 186 10.54 -49.42 -28.49
CA TRP A 186 11.16 -48.19 -29.00
C TRP A 186 10.41 -46.96 -28.48
N GLY A 187 10.73 -46.53 -27.25
CA GLY A 187 10.27 -45.27 -26.67
C GLY A 187 11.43 -44.27 -26.65
N ASP A 188 11.24 -43.12 -27.29
CA ASP A 188 12.20 -42.01 -27.34
C ASP A 188 12.78 -41.71 -25.95
N THR A 189 14.04 -42.08 -25.75
CA THR A 189 14.87 -41.42 -24.75
C THR A 189 15.34 -40.13 -25.40
N GLU A 190 14.57 -39.06 -25.17
CA GLU A 190 14.98 -37.70 -25.51
C GLU A 190 16.36 -37.46 -24.88
N LEU A 191 17.38 -37.43 -25.74
CA LEU A 191 18.77 -37.32 -25.33
C LEU A 191 18.98 -35.88 -24.86
N GLU A 192 18.76 -35.62 -23.57
CA GLU A 192 19.09 -34.34 -22.94
C GLU A 192 20.59 -34.08 -23.15
N LEU A 193 20.90 -33.29 -24.18
CA LEU A 193 22.25 -32.87 -24.50
C LEU A 193 22.78 -32.06 -23.32
N PRO A 194 24.01 -32.35 -22.83
CA PRO A 194 24.67 -31.49 -21.87
C PRO A 194 24.66 -30.03 -22.37
N PRO A 195 24.47 -29.04 -21.47
CA PRO A 195 24.28 -27.64 -21.86
C PRO A 195 25.47 -27.03 -22.63
N ASP A 196 26.61 -27.72 -22.69
CA ASP A 196 27.80 -27.36 -23.45
C ASP A 196 27.67 -27.58 -24.98
N LEU A 197 26.57 -28.20 -25.46
CA LEU A 197 26.36 -28.54 -26.89
C LEU A 197 25.32 -27.67 -27.62
N GLU A 198 24.70 -26.67 -26.97
CA GLU A 198 23.93 -25.65 -27.69
C GLU A 198 24.87 -24.66 -28.42
N VAL A 199 25.35 -25.07 -29.59
CA VAL A 199 26.11 -24.20 -30.50
C VAL A 199 25.22 -23.04 -30.96
N THR A 200 25.42 -21.88 -30.33
CA THR A 200 24.76 -20.63 -30.71
C THR A 200 25.30 -20.15 -32.06
N GLY A 201 24.58 -20.53 -33.12
CA GLY A 201 24.88 -20.09 -34.47
C GLY A 201 24.69 -18.58 -34.66
N ILE A 202 25.80 -17.92 -35.03
CA ILE A 202 25.98 -16.68 -35.83
C ILE A 202 26.88 -15.69 -35.08
N GLY A 203 28.16 -15.57 -35.49
CA GLY A 203 29.07 -14.60 -34.86
C GLY A 203 30.50 -14.47 -35.40
N GLY A 204 31.09 -15.52 -36.00
CA GLY A 204 32.33 -15.44 -36.80
C GLY A 204 33.63 -15.03 -36.09
N GLY A 205 34.57 -15.96 -35.92
CA GLY A 205 35.94 -15.64 -35.50
C GLY A 205 36.78 -16.86 -35.15
N THR A 206 37.52 -17.40 -36.12
CA THR A 206 38.65 -18.30 -35.84
C THR A 206 39.85 -17.46 -35.39
N GLY A 207 40.30 -17.62 -34.16
CA GLY A 207 41.49 -16.94 -33.65
C GLY A 207 41.75 -17.20 -32.16
N ASP A 208 42.78 -18.01 -31.90
CA ASP A 208 43.72 -18.01 -30.78
C ASP A 208 43.19 -17.90 -29.32
N GLU A 209 43.47 -18.93 -28.52
CA GLU A 209 43.11 -19.03 -27.09
C GLU A 209 43.98 -18.16 -26.14
N GLU A 210 44.74 -17.20 -26.68
CA GLU A 210 45.75 -16.41 -25.95
C GLU A 210 45.43 -14.91 -25.85
N ASP A 211 44.19 -14.53 -25.49
CA ASP A 211 43.91 -13.19 -24.93
C ASP A 211 42.56 -13.07 -24.18
N ALA A 212 42.35 -13.92 -23.16
CA ALA A 212 41.16 -13.91 -22.30
C ALA A 212 41.12 -12.70 -21.33
N SER A 213 41.18 -11.50 -21.88
CA SER A 213 41.18 -10.20 -21.19
C SER A 213 39.81 -9.84 -20.59
N GLY A 214 39.41 -10.54 -19.53
CA GLY A 214 38.40 -10.08 -18.57
C GLY A 214 37.06 -9.60 -19.16
N TYR A 215 36.51 -10.35 -20.12
CA TYR A 215 35.31 -9.95 -20.86
C TYR A 215 34.04 -9.97 -19.98
N PHE A 216 33.76 -8.88 -19.29
CA PHE A 216 32.60 -8.76 -18.40
C PHE A 216 31.30 -8.53 -19.18
N VAL A 217 30.45 -9.55 -19.24
CA VAL A 217 29.07 -9.44 -19.71
C VAL A 217 28.16 -9.13 -18.51
N ALA A 218 27.49 -7.99 -18.55
CA ALA A 218 26.53 -7.62 -17.50
C ALA A 218 25.30 -8.56 -17.53
N PRO A 219 24.84 -9.10 -16.38
CA PRO A 219 23.73 -10.05 -16.35
C PRO A 219 22.40 -9.39 -16.75
N THR A 220 21.60 -10.10 -17.55
CA THR A 220 20.25 -9.67 -17.91
C THR A 220 19.29 -9.72 -16.72
N LYS A 221 18.32 -8.81 -16.69
CA LYS A 221 17.29 -8.80 -15.63
C LYS A 221 16.40 -10.04 -15.73
N GLY A 222 16.33 -10.80 -14.64
CA GLY A 222 15.36 -11.89 -14.50
C GLY A 222 13.91 -11.40 -14.41
N GLN A 223 12.97 -12.34 -14.48
CA GLN A 223 11.54 -12.04 -14.38
C GLN A 223 11.19 -11.43 -13.01
N SER A 224 10.42 -10.34 -13.02
CA SER A 224 9.97 -9.70 -11.77
C SER A 224 8.81 -10.47 -11.11
N VAL A 225 8.76 -10.49 -9.77
CA VAL A 225 7.67 -11.16 -9.01
C VAL A 225 6.27 -10.65 -9.40
N PRO A 226 6.03 -9.33 -9.57
CA PRO A 226 4.74 -8.83 -10.06
C PRO A 226 4.35 -9.38 -11.45
N GLN A 227 5.31 -9.53 -12.36
CA GLN A 227 5.07 -10.09 -13.69
C GLN A 227 4.69 -11.57 -13.61
N ALA A 228 5.32 -12.34 -12.72
CA ALA A 228 4.93 -13.73 -12.46
C ALA A 228 3.46 -13.83 -11.97
N TRP A 229 3.03 -12.94 -11.06
CA TRP A 229 1.64 -12.90 -10.59
C TRP A 229 0.63 -12.69 -11.73
N THR A 230 0.94 -11.81 -12.70
CA THR A 230 0.05 -11.56 -13.85
C THR A 230 -0.06 -12.74 -14.81
N GLN A 231 0.95 -13.62 -14.86
CA GLN A 231 0.94 -14.83 -15.69
C GLN A 231 0.22 -15.98 -15.00
N ASN A 232 0.43 -16.15 -13.69
CA ASN A 232 -0.11 -17.28 -12.93
C ASN A 232 -1.60 -17.11 -12.57
N SER A 233 -2.08 -15.86 -12.39
CA SER A 233 -3.43 -15.59 -11.90
C SER A 233 -4.34 -14.94 -12.94
N LYS A 234 -5.64 -15.29 -12.89
CA LYS A 234 -6.73 -14.66 -13.65
C LYS A 234 -7.68 -13.82 -12.77
N LEU A 235 -7.31 -13.62 -11.49
CA LEU A 235 -8.07 -12.82 -10.53
C LEU A 235 -7.68 -11.34 -10.62
N ALA A 236 -8.66 -10.45 -10.75
CA ALA A 236 -8.41 -9.02 -10.93
C ALA A 236 -7.55 -8.40 -9.80
N VAL A 237 -7.77 -8.80 -8.54
CA VAL A 237 -6.99 -8.31 -7.39
C VAL A 237 -5.51 -8.65 -7.46
N ASP A 238 -5.13 -9.81 -7.99
CA ASP A 238 -3.73 -10.21 -8.13
C ASP A 238 -3.02 -9.32 -9.18
N HIS A 239 -3.74 -8.92 -10.23
CA HIS A 239 -3.26 -7.95 -11.22
C HIS A 239 -3.16 -6.53 -10.65
N VAL A 240 -4.11 -6.09 -9.81
CA VAL A 240 -3.98 -4.81 -9.08
C VAL A 240 -2.76 -4.81 -8.15
N LEU A 241 -2.51 -5.92 -7.44
CA LEU A 241 -1.34 -6.07 -6.57
C LEU A 241 -0.02 -6.06 -7.36
N SER A 242 -0.01 -6.54 -8.60
CA SER A 242 1.17 -6.44 -9.47
C SER A 242 1.49 -5.01 -9.95
N GLY A 243 0.53 -4.09 -9.85
CA GLY A 243 0.61 -2.76 -10.49
C GLY A 243 0.19 -2.73 -11.96
N SER A 244 -0.13 -3.88 -12.57
CA SER A 244 -0.69 -3.98 -13.92
C SER A 244 -2.18 -3.62 -13.93
N PHE A 245 -2.47 -2.33 -13.75
CA PHE A 245 -3.85 -1.83 -13.68
C PHE A 245 -4.62 -2.03 -14.99
N GLU A 246 -3.98 -1.90 -16.16
CA GLU A 246 -4.64 -2.14 -17.45
C GLU A 246 -5.17 -3.58 -17.55
N SER A 247 -4.35 -4.57 -17.19
CA SER A 247 -4.74 -5.98 -17.19
C SER A 247 -5.86 -6.25 -16.16
N ALA A 248 -5.77 -5.66 -14.96
CA ALA A 248 -6.84 -5.75 -13.96
C ALA A 248 -8.16 -5.13 -14.45
N MET A 249 -8.10 -3.98 -15.13
CA MET A 249 -9.28 -3.33 -15.71
C MET A 249 -9.91 -4.19 -16.81
N ARG A 250 -9.08 -4.81 -17.67
CA ARG A 250 -9.56 -5.73 -18.73
C ARG A 250 -10.27 -6.96 -18.13
N LEU A 251 -9.69 -7.58 -17.11
CA LEU A 251 -10.34 -8.69 -16.38
C LEU A 251 -11.68 -8.27 -15.78
N LEU A 252 -11.76 -7.10 -15.12
CA LEU A 252 -13.01 -6.59 -14.54
C LEU A 252 -14.06 -6.21 -15.60
N HIS A 253 -13.61 -5.76 -16.77
CA HIS A 253 -14.47 -5.46 -17.92
C HIS A 253 -15.13 -6.72 -18.47
N ASP A 254 -14.36 -7.79 -18.68
CA ASP A 254 -14.82 -9.04 -19.30
C ASP A 254 -15.57 -9.94 -18.31
N GLN A 255 -15.14 -9.99 -17.05
CA GLN A 255 -15.76 -10.81 -16.01
C GLN A 255 -17.03 -10.17 -15.44
N VAL A 256 -17.05 -8.84 -15.30
CA VAL A 256 -18.07 -8.16 -14.48
C VAL A 256 -18.71 -6.93 -15.16
N GLY A 257 -18.34 -6.63 -16.42
CA GLY A 257 -18.95 -5.56 -17.20
C GLY A 257 -18.61 -4.14 -16.72
N ILE A 258 -17.45 -3.95 -16.07
CA ILE A 258 -17.00 -2.62 -15.60
C ILE A 258 -16.43 -1.81 -16.77
N VAL A 259 -16.89 -0.57 -16.91
CA VAL A 259 -16.49 0.36 -17.99
C VAL A 259 -15.96 1.68 -17.43
N CYS A 260 -16.55 2.18 -16.33
CA CYS A 260 -16.06 3.36 -15.63
C CYS A 260 -15.27 2.96 -14.38
N PHE A 261 -14.03 3.43 -14.27
CA PHE A 261 -13.11 3.07 -13.18
C PHE A 261 -12.85 4.21 -12.16
N ASP A 262 -13.57 5.33 -12.25
CA ASP A 262 -13.38 6.48 -11.36
C ASP A 262 -13.57 6.12 -9.87
N GLU A 263 -14.66 5.42 -9.54
CA GLU A 263 -14.96 4.92 -8.19
C GLU A 263 -13.96 3.82 -7.74
N TYR A 264 -13.28 3.16 -8.70
CA TYR A 264 -12.22 2.18 -8.42
C TYR A 264 -10.86 2.80 -8.09
N LYS A 265 -10.60 4.06 -8.45
CA LYS A 265 -9.28 4.71 -8.30
C LYS A 265 -8.71 4.59 -6.88
N GLN A 266 -9.51 4.90 -5.86
CA GLN A 266 -9.07 4.80 -4.46
C GLN A 266 -8.89 3.35 -4.01
N ILE A 267 -9.76 2.45 -4.45
CA ILE A 267 -9.70 1.01 -4.13
C ILE A 267 -8.41 0.40 -4.72
N PHE A 268 -8.10 0.71 -5.98
CA PHE A 268 -6.91 0.23 -6.68
C PHE A 268 -5.61 0.74 -6.02
N LEU A 269 -5.54 2.04 -5.69
CA LEU A 269 -4.37 2.61 -5.03
C LEU A 269 -4.17 2.03 -3.62
N GLN A 270 -5.24 1.82 -2.85
CA GLN A 270 -5.15 1.16 -1.55
C GLN A 270 -4.67 -0.29 -1.67
N ILE A 271 -5.19 -1.06 -2.62
CA ILE A 271 -4.75 -2.45 -2.85
C ILE A 271 -3.29 -2.49 -3.33
N TYR A 272 -2.89 -1.62 -4.25
CA TYR A 272 -1.50 -1.54 -4.71
C TYR A 272 -0.54 -1.13 -3.58
N SER A 273 -0.95 -0.25 -2.66
CA SER A 273 -0.09 0.19 -1.54
C SER A 273 0.33 -0.93 -0.60
N ARG A 274 -0.44 -2.03 -0.52
CA ARG A 274 -0.13 -3.24 0.28
C ARG A 274 0.54 -4.38 -0.50
N SER A 275 0.96 -4.15 -1.74
CA SER A 275 1.54 -5.19 -2.62
C SER A 275 2.92 -5.68 -2.21
N ARG A 276 3.71 -4.83 -1.54
CA ARG A 276 5.13 -5.07 -1.26
C ARG A 276 5.54 -4.42 0.06
N THR A 277 6.46 -5.05 0.76
CA THR A 277 7.20 -4.45 1.88
C THR A 277 8.53 -3.89 1.38
N ALA A 278 9.11 -2.94 2.10
CA ALA A 278 10.41 -2.34 1.77
C ALA A 278 11.39 -2.56 2.92
N PHE A 279 12.64 -2.90 2.60
CA PHE A 279 13.71 -3.09 3.57
C PHE A 279 15.04 -2.56 3.02
N THR A 280 15.94 -2.14 3.89
CA THR A 280 17.26 -1.62 3.49
C THR A 280 18.31 -2.72 3.66
N ALA A 281 19.10 -2.99 2.62
CA ALA A 281 20.19 -3.96 2.69
C ALA A 281 21.51 -3.31 3.14
N LEU A 282 21.96 -2.28 2.43
CA LEU A 282 23.17 -1.52 2.76
C LEU A 282 22.81 -0.04 3.00
N PRO A 283 23.43 0.64 3.98
CA PRO A 283 23.25 2.07 4.18
C PRO A 283 23.57 2.87 2.92
N SER A 284 22.83 3.95 2.69
CA SER A 284 22.96 4.84 1.52
C SER A 284 22.64 4.23 0.14
N LEU A 285 22.14 3.00 0.06
CA LEU A 285 21.57 2.43 -1.16
C LEU A 285 20.03 2.50 -1.15
N PRO A 286 19.36 2.43 -2.34
CA PRO A 286 17.91 2.33 -2.41
C PRO A 286 17.37 1.10 -1.67
N ALA A 287 16.18 1.25 -1.07
CA ALA A 287 15.49 0.14 -0.42
C ALA A 287 15.11 -0.96 -1.42
N LEU A 288 15.26 -2.21 -0.99
CA LEU A 288 14.80 -3.39 -1.70
C LEU A 288 13.32 -3.65 -1.38
N TYR A 289 12.62 -4.30 -2.30
CA TYR A 289 11.23 -4.70 -2.13
C TYR A 289 11.09 -6.21 -1.94
N ALA A 290 10.36 -6.62 -0.90
CA ALA A 290 9.90 -7.99 -0.74
C ALA A 290 8.41 -8.10 -1.08
N TYR A 291 8.05 -9.21 -1.72
CA TYR A 291 6.71 -9.45 -2.27
C TYR A 291 6.08 -10.64 -1.54
N PRO A 292 5.23 -10.43 -0.53
CA PRO A 292 4.67 -11.51 0.28
C PRO A 292 3.71 -12.38 -0.55
N LEU A 293 3.88 -13.69 -0.45
CA LEU A 293 3.10 -14.69 -1.20
C LEU A 293 2.07 -15.38 -0.31
N ARG A 294 0.88 -15.69 -0.84
CA ARG A 294 -0.13 -16.46 -0.09
C ARG A 294 0.27 -17.92 0.13
N ASN A 295 0.93 -18.52 -0.85
CA ASN A 295 1.41 -19.89 -0.86
C ASN A 295 2.94 -19.97 -0.62
N TRP A 296 3.48 -19.14 0.27
CA TRP A 296 4.92 -19.01 0.53
C TRP A 296 5.65 -20.33 0.89
N ARG A 297 4.94 -21.35 1.36
CA ARG A 297 5.48 -22.70 1.65
C ARG A 297 5.73 -23.56 0.42
N GLU A 298 5.00 -23.29 -0.67
CA GLU A 298 5.01 -24.11 -1.90
C GLU A 298 5.62 -23.35 -3.08
N ALA A 299 5.91 -22.07 -2.90
CA ALA A 299 6.45 -21.13 -3.89
C ALA A 299 7.95 -21.36 -4.18
N HIS A 300 8.30 -22.58 -4.59
CA HIS A 300 9.67 -22.98 -4.96
C HIS A 300 10.12 -22.44 -6.33
N SER A 301 9.18 -21.99 -7.17
CA SER A 301 9.49 -21.44 -8.50
C SER A 301 8.59 -20.24 -8.85
N PRO A 302 9.02 -19.32 -9.73
CA PRO A 302 8.22 -18.16 -10.15
C PRO A 302 6.85 -18.53 -10.76
N LYS A 303 6.74 -19.71 -11.38
CA LYS A 303 5.48 -20.27 -11.92
C LYS A 303 4.41 -20.55 -10.85
N LEU A 304 4.80 -20.57 -9.58
CA LEU A 304 3.91 -20.78 -8.43
C LEU A 304 3.76 -19.53 -7.55
N PHE A 305 4.21 -18.36 -8.00
CA PHE A 305 4.06 -17.14 -7.20
C PHE A 305 2.63 -16.59 -7.28
N TYR A 306 1.98 -16.46 -6.12
CA TYR A 306 0.70 -15.78 -5.95
C TYR A 306 0.75 -14.78 -4.79
N PRO A 307 0.20 -13.56 -4.93
CA PRO A 307 0.31 -12.53 -3.91
C PRO A 307 -0.52 -12.84 -2.65
N ALA A 308 -0.06 -12.31 -1.52
CA ALA A 308 -0.73 -12.43 -0.22
C ALA A 308 -2.15 -11.82 -0.21
N ILE A 309 -3.06 -12.48 0.52
CA ILE A 309 -4.46 -12.07 0.65
C ILE A 309 -4.57 -10.96 1.70
N GLY A 310 -4.66 -9.71 1.25
CA GLY A 310 -4.79 -8.53 2.12
C GLY A 310 -6.21 -8.07 2.41
N LEU A 311 -7.24 -8.84 2.00
CA LEU A 311 -8.65 -8.56 2.30
C LEU A 311 -9.43 -9.89 2.35
N LYS A 312 -10.22 -10.08 3.40
CA LYS A 312 -11.09 -11.26 3.60
C LYS A 312 -12.57 -10.87 3.57
N LEU A 313 -13.44 -11.84 3.29
CA LEU A 313 -14.90 -11.64 3.29
C LEU A 313 -15.42 -11.14 4.65
N GLU A 314 -14.87 -11.66 5.76
CA GLU A 314 -15.16 -11.25 7.14
C GLU A 314 -15.04 -9.73 7.36
N GLU A 315 -14.04 -9.09 6.75
CA GLU A 315 -13.84 -7.65 6.87
C GLU A 315 -14.95 -6.85 6.16
N LEU A 316 -15.42 -7.34 5.01
CA LEU A 316 -16.56 -6.73 4.32
C LEU A 316 -17.87 -6.90 5.11
N VAL A 317 -18.05 -8.04 5.79
CA VAL A 317 -19.17 -8.25 6.73
C VAL A 317 -19.08 -7.30 7.92
N GLY A 318 -17.88 -7.04 8.45
CA GLY A 318 -17.65 -6.01 9.46
C GLY A 318 -18.03 -4.60 8.97
N ARG A 319 -17.63 -4.23 7.75
CA ARG A 319 -18.01 -2.95 7.11
C ARG A 319 -19.53 -2.85 6.88
N LEU A 320 -20.21 -3.96 6.58
CA LEU A 320 -21.66 -4.02 6.39
C LEU A 320 -22.44 -3.61 7.65
N GLN A 321 -21.97 -4.01 8.84
CA GLN A 321 -22.58 -3.60 10.11
C GLN A 321 -22.53 -2.08 10.33
N ILE A 322 -21.49 -1.40 9.83
CA ILE A 322 -21.38 0.06 9.88
C ILE A 322 -22.43 0.69 8.94
N ALA A 323 -22.62 0.14 7.74
CA ALA A 323 -23.63 0.60 6.79
C ALA A 323 -25.07 0.43 7.32
N TYR A 324 -25.34 -0.66 8.06
CA TYR A 324 -26.61 -0.82 8.78
C TYR A 324 -26.82 0.25 9.86
N ARG A 325 -25.81 0.53 10.70
CA ARG A 325 -25.91 1.61 11.72
C ARG A 325 -26.17 2.98 11.10
N LEU A 326 -25.51 3.30 9.98
CA LEU A 326 -25.77 4.54 9.23
C LEU A 326 -27.20 4.60 8.67
N THR A 327 -27.74 3.46 8.24
CA THR A 327 -29.13 3.33 7.77
C THR A 327 -30.14 3.58 8.89
N THR A 328 -29.97 2.95 10.06
CA THR A 328 -30.80 3.19 11.25
C THR A 328 -30.77 4.67 11.68
N ASN A 329 -29.60 5.29 11.61
CA ASN A 329 -29.39 6.71 11.96
C ASN A 329 -29.91 7.70 10.90
N GLY A 330 -30.49 7.24 9.78
CA GLY A 330 -31.03 8.09 8.73
C GLY A 330 -30.01 8.76 7.81
N LYS A 331 -28.72 8.43 7.93
CA LYS A 331 -27.61 8.95 7.12
C LYS A 331 -27.52 8.23 5.76
N PHE A 332 -28.57 8.35 4.95
CA PHE A 332 -28.75 7.54 3.74
C PHE A 332 -27.65 7.73 2.68
N GLN A 333 -27.14 8.95 2.47
CA GLN A 333 -26.04 9.21 1.52
C GLN A 333 -24.74 8.48 1.92
N GLU A 334 -24.29 8.67 3.17
CA GLU A 334 -23.11 7.98 3.73
C GLU A 334 -23.29 6.45 3.68
N ALA A 335 -24.49 5.95 3.99
CA ALA A 335 -24.80 4.52 3.90
C ALA A 335 -24.67 3.99 2.47
N VAL A 336 -25.25 4.67 1.47
CA VAL A 336 -25.15 4.30 0.04
C VAL A 336 -23.70 4.25 -0.43
N GLU A 337 -22.86 5.20 -0.01
CA GLU A 337 -21.43 5.21 -0.33
C GLU A 337 -20.69 4.02 0.30
N LYS A 338 -20.99 3.67 1.56
CA LYS A 338 -20.42 2.46 2.19
C LYS A 338 -20.91 1.17 1.55
N PHE A 339 -22.19 1.03 1.23
CA PHE A 339 -22.69 -0.15 0.50
C PHE A 339 -22.07 -0.25 -0.90
N ARG A 340 -21.92 0.85 -1.64
CA ARG A 340 -21.25 0.85 -2.96
C ARG A 340 -19.78 0.46 -2.82
N SER A 341 -19.07 1.01 -1.83
CA SER A 341 -17.68 0.65 -1.56
C SER A 341 -17.53 -0.85 -1.29
N ILE A 342 -18.39 -1.45 -0.46
CA ILE A 342 -18.40 -2.91 -0.23
C ILE A 342 -18.64 -3.66 -1.54
N LEU A 343 -19.72 -3.31 -2.27
CA LEU A 343 -20.11 -3.95 -3.54
C LEU A 343 -18.98 -3.95 -4.58
N LEU A 344 -18.33 -2.80 -4.79
CA LEU A 344 -17.20 -2.66 -5.72
C LEU A 344 -15.94 -3.40 -5.24
N THR A 345 -15.82 -3.68 -3.94
CA THR A 345 -14.67 -4.41 -3.38
C THR A 345 -14.86 -5.94 -3.50
N VAL A 346 -16.09 -6.47 -3.58
CA VAL A 346 -16.32 -7.93 -3.70
C VAL A 346 -15.59 -8.58 -4.89
N PRO A 347 -15.57 -8.01 -6.12
CA PRO A 347 -14.74 -8.52 -7.23
C PRO A 347 -13.23 -8.56 -7.01
N LEU A 348 -12.75 -7.98 -5.90
CA LEU A 348 -11.33 -7.91 -5.52
C LEU A 348 -11.02 -8.78 -4.29
N LEU A 349 -11.90 -9.75 -3.97
CA LEU A 349 -11.63 -10.81 -3.01
C LEU A 349 -10.87 -11.98 -3.65
N VAL A 350 -10.14 -12.71 -2.80
CA VAL A 350 -9.64 -14.06 -3.09
C VAL A 350 -10.31 -15.01 -2.11
N VAL A 351 -10.97 -16.03 -2.63
CA VAL A 351 -11.81 -16.99 -1.90
C VAL A 351 -11.42 -18.42 -2.28
N GLU A 352 -11.45 -19.33 -1.32
CA GLU A 352 -11.07 -20.74 -1.51
C GLU A 352 -12.29 -21.66 -1.60
N SER A 353 -13.30 -21.48 -0.73
CA SER A 353 -14.47 -22.35 -0.67
C SER A 353 -15.59 -21.90 -1.63
N ARG A 354 -16.34 -22.87 -2.15
CA ARG A 354 -17.57 -22.61 -2.91
C ARG A 354 -18.64 -21.93 -2.07
N GLN A 355 -18.62 -22.11 -0.74
CA GLN A 355 -19.57 -21.45 0.16
C GLN A 355 -19.34 -19.94 0.18
N ASP A 356 -18.11 -19.49 0.42
CA ASP A 356 -17.80 -18.05 0.51
C ASP A 356 -17.96 -17.33 -0.85
N ILE A 357 -17.97 -18.06 -1.98
CA ILE A 357 -18.42 -17.52 -3.29
C ILE A 357 -19.92 -17.19 -3.26
N LEU A 358 -20.76 -18.09 -2.71
CA LEU A 358 -22.20 -17.85 -2.57
C LEU A 358 -22.47 -16.72 -1.57
N GLU A 359 -21.76 -16.69 -0.44
CA GLU A 359 -21.87 -15.60 0.55
C GLU A 359 -21.42 -14.24 -0.03
N SER A 360 -20.39 -14.23 -0.87
CA SER A 360 -19.96 -13.04 -1.63
C SER A 360 -21.04 -12.55 -2.61
N GLN A 361 -21.74 -13.47 -3.29
CA GLN A 361 -22.87 -13.13 -4.16
C GLN A 361 -24.07 -12.60 -3.37
N GLN A 362 -24.39 -13.21 -2.22
CA GLN A 362 -25.42 -12.71 -1.30
C GLN A 362 -25.07 -11.31 -0.76
N LEU A 363 -23.80 -11.05 -0.46
CA LEU A 363 -23.32 -9.73 -0.02
C LEU A 363 -23.51 -8.66 -1.10
N ILE A 364 -23.27 -8.99 -2.38
CA ILE A 364 -23.57 -8.11 -3.51
C ILE A 364 -25.07 -7.83 -3.59
N GLU A 365 -25.91 -8.86 -3.45
CA GLU A 365 -27.37 -8.71 -3.46
C GLU A 365 -27.88 -7.83 -2.32
N ILE A 366 -27.40 -8.03 -1.09
CA ILE A 366 -27.71 -7.16 0.05
C ILE A 366 -27.32 -5.71 -0.28
N CYS A 367 -26.11 -5.46 -0.78
CA CYS A 367 -25.69 -4.11 -1.13
C CYS A 367 -26.56 -3.49 -2.24
N LYS A 368 -26.98 -4.28 -3.24
CA LYS A 368 -27.93 -3.89 -4.30
C LYS A 368 -29.28 -3.46 -3.72
N GLU A 369 -29.91 -4.30 -2.89
CA GLU A 369 -31.22 -4.03 -2.26
C GLU A 369 -31.19 -2.72 -1.45
N TYR A 370 -30.16 -2.53 -0.62
CA TYR A 370 -30.02 -1.33 0.20
C TYR A 370 -29.73 -0.08 -0.64
N ILE A 371 -28.85 -0.14 -1.64
CA ILE A 371 -28.55 1.04 -2.48
C ILE A 371 -29.81 1.51 -3.23
N VAL A 372 -30.55 0.58 -3.88
CA VAL A 372 -31.77 0.93 -4.64
C VAL A 372 -32.83 1.53 -3.71
N GLY A 373 -33.06 0.90 -2.54
CA GLY A 373 -34.06 1.38 -1.58
C GLY A 373 -33.72 2.74 -0.97
N LEU A 374 -32.46 2.96 -0.60
CA LEU A 374 -32.01 4.23 -0.04
C LEU A 374 -32.01 5.35 -1.07
N GLN A 375 -31.57 5.10 -2.31
CA GLN A 375 -31.65 6.07 -3.40
C GLN A 375 -33.11 6.45 -3.72
N MET A 376 -34.01 5.46 -3.77
CA MET A 376 -35.45 5.71 -3.96
C MET A 376 -36.06 6.52 -2.80
N SER A 377 -35.65 6.24 -1.55
CA SER A 377 -36.04 7.00 -0.36
C SER A 377 -35.57 8.45 -0.39
N MET A 378 -34.40 8.71 -0.98
CA MET A 378 -33.88 10.07 -1.20
C MET A 378 -34.64 10.78 -2.32
N ALA A 379 -34.80 10.16 -3.49
CA ALA A 379 -35.59 10.72 -4.59
C ALA A 379 -37.04 11.06 -4.16
N LYS A 380 -37.61 10.28 -3.22
CA LYS A 380 -38.92 10.55 -2.61
C LYS A 380 -38.95 11.83 -1.75
N LYS A 381 -37.83 12.25 -1.17
CA LYS A 381 -37.72 13.53 -0.42
C LYS A 381 -37.55 14.73 -1.34
N ASP A 382 -36.99 14.52 -2.53
CA ASP A 382 -36.70 15.56 -3.51
C ASP A 382 -37.91 15.86 -4.43
N LEU A 383 -38.93 14.99 -4.43
CA LEU A 383 -40.20 15.17 -5.13
C LEU A 383 -41.02 16.35 -4.58
N ALA A 384 -41.77 17.01 -5.46
CA ALA A 384 -42.65 18.12 -5.11
C ALA A 384 -43.81 17.65 -4.20
N LYS A 385 -44.34 18.57 -3.38
CA LYS A 385 -45.42 18.26 -2.43
C LYS A 385 -46.73 17.81 -3.09
N ASP A 386 -46.95 18.19 -4.35
CA ASP A 386 -48.17 17.87 -5.08
C ASP A 386 -48.17 16.43 -5.65
N ASP A 387 -47.00 15.76 -5.70
CA ASP A 387 -46.83 14.39 -6.21
C ASP A 387 -47.11 13.31 -5.13
N GLU A 388 -48.12 13.51 -4.28
CA GLU A 388 -48.41 12.60 -3.15
C GLU A 388 -48.66 11.15 -3.59
N LYS A 389 -49.29 10.95 -4.76
CA LYS A 389 -49.48 9.62 -5.37
C LYS A 389 -48.14 8.94 -5.67
N ARG A 390 -47.23 9.65 -6.34
CA ARG A 390 -45.90 9.12 -6.69
C ARG A 390 -45.08 8.86 -5.44
N SER A 391 -45.17 9.71 -4.42
CA SER A 391 -44.53 9.44 -3.14
C SER A 391 -45.10 8.19 -2.44
N CYS A 392 -46.38 7.87 -2.59
CA CYS A 392 -46.97 6.65 -2.03
C CYS A 392 -46.50 5.40 -2.78
N GLU A 393 -46.45 5.45 -4.12
CA GLU A 393 -45.88 4.38 -4.96
C GLU A 393 -44.44 4.04 -4.57
N LEU A 394 -43.55 5.03 -4.49
CA LEU A 394 -42.14 4.80 -4.12
C LEU A 394 -42.00 4.18 -2.72
N ALA A 395 -42.89 4.52 -1.78
CA ALA A 395 -42.90 3.91 -0.45
C ALA A 395 -43.43 2.46 -0.46
N ALA A 396 -44.42 2.17 -1.30
CA ALA A 396 -44.94 0.81 -1.53
C ALA A 396 -43.89 -0.11 -2.18
N TYR A 397 -43.12 0.41 -3.15
CA TYR A 397 -42.00 -0.35 -3.72
C TYR A 397 -40.90 -0.60 -2.67
N PHE A 398 -40.61 0.38 -1.80
CA PHE A 398 -39.59 0.21 -0.75
C PHE A 398 -39.93 -0.93 0.23
N SER A 399 -41.20 -1.23 0.48
CA SER A 399 -41.59 -2.34 1.37
C SER A 399 -41.36 -3.74 0.76
N HIS A 400 -41.03 -3.82 -0.53
CA HIS A 400 -40.76 -5.08 -1.24
C HIS A 400 -39.28 -5.46 -1.28
N LEU A 401 -38.39 -4.51 -1.06
CA LEU A 401 -36.95 -4.76 -0.99
C LEU A 401 -36.58 -5.65 0.22
N GLN A 402 -35.60 -6.52 0.03
CA GLN A 402 -35.16 -7.52 1.00
C GLN A 402 -34.12 -6.94 1.95
N LEU A 403 -34.63 -6.13 2.87
CA LEU A 403 -33.86 -5.52 3.96
C LEU A 403 -33.91 -6.38 5.23
N GLN A 404 -33.02 -6.11 6.18
CA GLN A 404 -33.12 -6.68 7.52
C GLN A 404 -34.45 -6.27 8.20
N PRO A 405 -35.04 -7.10 9.08
CA PRO A 405 -36.35 -6.86 9.67
C PRO A 405 -36.52 -5.47 10.29
N ILE A 406 -35.50 -4.97 11.00
CA ILE A 406 -35.49 -3.62 11.62
C ILE A 406 -35.75 -2.53 10.57
N HIS A 407 -35.02 -2.54 9.45
CA HIS A 407 -35.21 -1.59 8.37
C HIS A 407 -36.53 -1.82 7.62
N LYS A 408 -36.93 -3.08 7.42
CA LYS A 408 -38.20 -3.44 6.76
C LYS A 408 -39.41 -2.92 7.54
N ILE A 409 -39.39 -2.98 8.88
CA ILE A 409 -40.38 -2.34 9.76
C ILE A 409 -40.42 -0.80 9.54
N MET A 410 -39.26 -0.14 9.43
CA MET A 410 -39.21 1.32 9.18
C MET A 410 -39.79 1.70 7.81
N THR A 411 -39.52 0.92 6.76
CA THR A 411 -40.07 1.16 5.42
C THR A 411 -41.59 0.94 5.38
N LEU A 412 -42.08 -0.17 5.94
CA LEU A 412 -43.52 -0.45 6.06
C LEU A 412 -44.26 0.61 6.90
N LYS A 413 -43.67 1.08 8.01
CA LYS A 413 -44.25 2.17 8.83
C LYS A 413 -44.40 3.46 8.01
N THR A 414 -43.42 3.73 7.15
CA THR A 414 -43.43 4.90 6.26
C THR A 414 -44.50 4.74 5.17
N ALA A 415 -44.58 3.58 4.53
CA ALA A 415 -45.59 3.27 3.51
C ALA A 415 -47.02 3.34 4.07
N LEU A 416 -47.27 2.71 5.23
CA LEU A 416 -48.54 2.77 5.96
C LEU A 416 -49.00 4.21 6.22
N ASN A 417 -48.10 5.04 6.76
CA ASN A 417 -48.42 6.44 7.06
C ASN A 417 -48.71 7.28 5.80
N GLN A 418 -48.13 6.95 4.66
CA GLN A 418 -48.40 7.66 3.40
C GLN A 418 -49.69 7.16 2.73
N ALA A 419 -49.92 5.85 2.68
CA ALA A 419 -51.17 5.27 2.19
C ALA A 419 -52.38 5.75 3.01
N PHE A 420 -52.24 5.85 4.34
CA PHE A 420 -53.30 6.37 5.22
C PHE A 420 -53.62 7.86 4.97
N LYS A 421 -52.60 8.69 4.71
CA LYS A 421 -52.79 10.11 4.33
C LYS A 421 -53.48 10.26 2.99
N LEU A 422 -53.09 9.43 2.02
CA LEU A 422 -53.68 9.35 0.68
C LEU A 422 -55.07 8.66 0.68
N LYS A 423 -55.59 8.29 1.87
CA LYS A 423 -56.85 7.56 2.10
C LYS A 423 -56.98 6.23 1.32
N ASN A 424 -55.85 5.62 0.97
CA ASN A 424 -55.80 4.30 0.39
C ASN A 424 -55.82 3.25 1.50
N TYR A 425 -57.01 3.06 2.09
CA TYR A 425 -57.20 2.26 3.29
C TYR A 425 -57.08 0.76 3.06
N LYS A 426 -57.45 0.25 1.87
CA LYS A 426 -57.31 -1.18 1.54
C LYS A 426 -55.83 -1.52 1.38
N THR A 427 -55.07 -0.70 0.66
CA THR A 427 -53.62 -0.86 0.55
C THR A 427 -52.90 -0.66 1.90
N ALA A 428 -53.31 0.35 2.69
CA ALA A 428 -52.78 0.58 4.05
C ALA A 428 -53.03 -0.60 5.01
N THR A 429 -54.20 -1.26 4.91
CA THR A 429 -54.55 -2.45 5.70
C THR A 429 -53.52 -3.57 5.50
N SER A 430 -53.05 -3.77 4.27
CA SER A 430 -52.06 -4.82 3.97
C SER A 430 -50.68 -4.48 4.53
N PHE A 431 -50.21 -3.24 4.36
CA PHE A 431 -48.94 -2.79 4.98
C PHE A 431 -48.98 -2.90 6.51
N ALA A 432 -50.10 -2.60 7.14
CA ALA A 432 -50.27 -2.75 8.58
C ALA A 432 -50.21 -4.22 9.05
N LYS A 433 -50.79 -5.16 8.28
CA LYS A 433 -50.72 -6.61 8.58
C LYS A 433 -49.28 -7.13 8.45
N ARG A 434 -48.62 -6.89 7.32
CA ARG A 434 -47.19 -7.24 7.10
C ARG A 434 -46.25 -6.60 8.12
N LEU A 435 -46.55 -5.37 8.59
CA LEU A 435 -45.76 -4.73 9.64
C LEU A 435 -45.93 -5.42 10.99
N LEU A 436 -47.13 -5.88 11.34
CA LEU A 436 -47.38 -6.58 12.60
C LEU A 436 -46.78 -7.99 12.62
N GLU A 437 -46.76 -8.68 11.46
CA GLU A 437 -46.10 -9.99 11.29
C GLU A 437 -44.59 -9.96 11.57
N LEU A 438 -43.92 -8.83 11.28
CA LEU A 438 -42.48 -8.66 11.53
C LEU A 438 -42.11 -8.43 13.01
N GLY A 439 -43.08 -8.39 13.93
CA GLY A 439 -42.82 -8.23 15.37
C GLY A 439 -42.20 -6.88 15.77
N PRO A 440 -42.85 -5.74 15.49
CA PRO A 440 -42.34 -4.42 15.81
C PRO A 440 -42.38 -4.12 17.32
N THR A 441 -41.65 -3.11 17.77
CA THR A 441 -41.68 -2.63 19.17
C THR A 441 -43.12 -2.33 19.64
N PRO A 442 -43.45 -2.55 20.93
CA PRO A 442 -44.82 -2.46 21.44
C PRO A 442 -45.58 -1.17 21.06
N ASP A 443 -44.92 0.00 21.14
CA ASP A 443 -45.53 1.29 20.79
C ASP A 443 -45.94 1.36 19.32
N VAL A 444 -45.08 0.88 18.43
CA VAL A 444 -45.35 0.81 16.98
C VAL A 444 -46.43 -0.22 16.69
N ALA A 445 -46.45 -1.35 17.39
CA ALA A 445 -47.53 -2.34 17.29
C ALA A 445 -48.88 -1.76 17.70
N GLN A 446 -48.94 -1.02 18.82
CA GLN A 446 -50.16 -0.35 19.29
C GLN A 446 -50.64 0.74 18.32
N GLN A 447 -49.74 1.59 17.82
CA GLN A 447 -50.06 2.60 16.81
C GLN A 447 -50.62 1.94 15.53
N THR A 448 -49.97 0.87 15.07
CA THR A 448 -50.37 0.15 13.84
C THR A 448 -51.73 -0.52 13.99
N ARG A 449 -52.03 -1.16 15.13
CA ARG A 449 -53.36 -1.73 15.41
C ARG A 449 -54.45 -0.66 15.44
N LYS A 450 -54.16 0.54 15.98
CA LYS A 450 -55.10 1.68 15.95
C LYS A 450 -55.39 2.12 14.51
N LEU A 451 -54.35 2.34 13.68
CA LEU A 451 -54.53 2.68 12.26
C LEU A 451 -55.29 1.59 11.49
N LEU A 452 -54.93 0.32 11.70
CA LEU A 452 -55.60 -0.84 11.09
C LEU A 452 -57.11 -0.85 11.39
N SER A 453 -57.50 -0.61 12.65
CA SER A 453 -58.92 -0.56 13.06
C SER A 453 -59.73 0.60 12.44
N VAL A 454 -59.06 1.61 11.89
CA VAL A 454 -59.68 2.69 11.11
C VAL A 454 -59.76 2.30 9.63
N CYS A 455 -58.71 1.68 9.09
CA CYS A 455 -58.68 1.21 7.69
C CYS A 455 -59.72 0.11 7.43
N GLU A 456 -59.88 -0.83 8.36
CA GLU A 456 -60.85 -1.94 8.22
C GLU A 456 -62.32 -1.48 8.29
N LYS A 457 -62.60 -0.28 8.81
CA LYS A 457 -63.95 0.32 8.80
C LYS A 457 -64.34 0.92 7.44
N ASN A 458 -63.37 1.23 6.59
CA ASN A 458 -63.60 1.78 5.25
C ASN A 458 -62.56 1.24 4.26
N PRO A 459 -62.63 -0.04 3.86
CA PRO A 459 -61.59 -0.72 3.06
C PRO A 459 -61.68 -0.37 1.56
N VAL A 460 -61.63 0.93 1.25
CA VAL A 460 -61.65 1.48 -0.12
C VAL A 460 -60.34 2.24 -0.37
N ASP A 461 -59.83 2.19 -1.60
CA ASP A 461 -58.72 3.03 -2.04
C ASP A 461 -59.28 4.20 -2.90
N GLU A 462 -59.03 5.44 -2.49
CA GLU A 462 -59.56 6.67 -3.15
C GLU A 462 -58.75 7.04 -4.41
N HIS A 463 -57.50 6.56 -4.52
CA HIS A 463 -56.61 6.86 -5.65
C HIS A 463 -55.95 5.60 -6.24
N PRO A 464 -56.06 5.36 -7.56
CA PRO A 464 -55.32 4.28 -8.20
C PRO A 464 -53.81 4.57 -8.15
N LEU A 465 -53.03 3.55 -7.79
CA LEU A 465 -51.57 3.57 -7.75
C LEU A 465 -51.04 2.54 -8.77
N ASN A 466 -49.88 2.80 -9.38
CA ASN A 466 -49.16 1.81 -10.18
C ASN A 466 -48.40 0.82 -9.27
N TYR A 467 -49.14 0.10 -8.44
CA TYR A 467 -48.61 -0.85 -7.46
C TYR A 467 -49.59 -2.01 -7.31
N ASP A 468 -49.05 -3.24 -7.43
CA ASP A 468 -49.78 -4.49 -7.21
C ASP A 468 -48.94 -5.32 -6.23
N GLU A 469 -49.57 -5.78 -5.16
CA GLU A 469 -48.93 -6.54 -4.10
C GLU A 469 -48.83 -8.04 -4.44
N TYR A 470 -49.74 -8.55 -5.26
CA TYR A 470 -49.86 -9.98 -5.54
C TYR A 470 -48.99 -10.42 -6.73
N ASN A 471 -48.57 -9.48 -7.58
CA ASN A 471 -47.71 -9.72 -8.73
C ASN A 471 -46.25 -9.36 -8.42
N PRO A 472 -45.31 -10.33 -8.37
CA PRO A 472 -43.90 -10.03 -8.11
C PRO A 472 -43.28 -9.12 -9.19
N PHE A 473 -42.54 -8.10 -8.75
CA PHE A 473 -41.84 -7.15 -9.61
C PHE A 473 -40.38 -6.94 -9.17
N ASP A 474 -39.49 -6.71 -10.13
CA ASP A 474 -38.17 -6.10 -9.91
C ASP A 474 -38.33 -4.57 -9.97
N ILE A 475 -37.52 -3.78 -9.26
CA ILE A 475 -37.60 -2.30 -9.31
C ILE A 475 -36.55 -1.78 -10.30
N CYS A 476 -36.97 -0.92 -11.25
CA CYS A 476 -36.02 -0.22 -12.12
C CYS A 476 -35.16 0.76 -11.30
N ALA A 477 -33.86 0.50 -11.19
CA ALA A 477 -32.94 1.29 -10.37
C ALA A 477 -32.58 2.68 -10.94
N ALA A 478 -33.21 3.11 -12.05
CA ALA A 478 -33.07 4.44 -12.63
C ALA A 478 -34.37 5.27 -12.53
N SER A 479 -35.51 4.73 -12.98
CA SER A 479 -36.80 5.43 -12.99
C SER A 479 -37.68 5.15 -11.75
N TYR A 480 -37.30 4.18 -10.93
CA TYR A 480 -38.06 3.69 -9.77
C TYR A 480 -39.50 3.27 -10.13
N VAL A 481 -39.65 2.58 -11.27
CA VAL A 481 -40.90 1.98 -11.75
C VAL A 481 -40.83 0.46 -11.58
N PRO A 482 -41.92 -0.22 -11.18
CA PRO A 482 -41.95 -1.68 -11.03
C PRO A 482 -41.94 -2.36 -12.41
N ILE A 483 -41.12 -3.39 -12.52
CA ILE A 483 -41.00 -4.26 -13.68
C ILE A 483 -41.61 -5.61 -13.28
N TYR A 484 -42.91 -5.76 -13.56
CA TYR A 484 -43.64 -7.00 -13.31
C TYR A 484 -43.09 -8.19 -14.11
N ARG A 485 -43.22 -9.40 -13.57
CA ARG A 485 -42.81 -10.64 -14.24
C ARG A 485 -43.45 -10.77 -15.63
N GLY A 486 -42.62 -11.12 -16.62
CA GLY A 486 -43.01 -11.24 -18.03
C GLY A 486 -42.62 -10.03 -18.88
N ASN A 487 -42.42 -8.85 -18.28
CA ASN A 487 -41.92 -7.69 -19.00
C ASN A 487 -40.41 -7.82 -19.31
N PRO A 488 -39.94 -7.25 -20.44
CA PRO A 488 -38.52 -7.26 -20.78
C PRO A 488 -37.73 -6.42 -19.76
N LEU A 489 -36.69 -7.02 -19.20
CA LEU A 489 -35.82 -6.40 -18.20
C LEU A 489 -34.36 -6.60 -18.57
N VAL A 490 -33.52 -5.66 -18.16
CA VAL A 490 -32.07 -5.71 -18.38
C VAL A 490 -31.38 -5.61 -17.02
N LYS A 491 -30.45 -6.53 -16.71
CA LYS A 491 -29.74 -6.55 -15.42
C LYS A 491 -28.33 -5.98 -15.53
N CYS A 492 -27.85 -5.42 -14.43
CA CYS A 492 -26.44 -5.11 -14.22
C CYS A 492 -25.64 -6.41 -14.03
N PRO A 493 -24.53 -6.64 -14.77
CA PRO A 493 -23.74 -7.88 -14.67
C PRO A 493 -23.09 -8.11 -13.30
N LEU A 494 -22.64 -7.04 -12.61
CA LEU A 494 -22.15 -7.14 -11.22
C LEU A 494 -23.28 -7.29 -10.20
N SER A 495 -24.11 -6.25 -10.05
CA SER A 495 -25.01 -6.13 -8.91
C SER A 495 -26.35 -6.85 -9.05
N GLY A 496 -26.70 -7.35 -10.24
CA GLY A 496 -28.03 -7.90 -10.52
C GLY A 496 -29.17 -6.87 -10.49
N ALA A 497 -28.87 -5.57 -10.32
CA ALA A 497 -29.86 -4.49 -10.35
C ALA A 497 -30.62 -4.47 -11.68
N ALA A 498 -31.95 -4.42 -11.62
CA ALA A 498 -32.83 -4.42 -12.79
C ALA A 498 -33.08 -3.02 -13.35
N TYR A 499 -33.23 -2.95 -14.66
CA TYR A 499 -33.52 -1.74 -15.43
C TYR A 499 -34.50 -2.05 -16.56
N LEU A 500 -35.25 -1.02 -16.97
CA LEU A 500 -36.01 -1.04 -18.22
C LEU A 500 -35.05 -1.10 -19.42
N PRO A 501 -35.46 -1.68 -20.57
CA PRO A 501 -34.59 -1.83 -21.75
C PRO A 501 -34.01 -0.52 -22.30
N GLU A 502 -34.72 0.60 -22.09
CA GLU A 502 -34.30 1.97 -22.45
C GLU A 502 -32.94 2.39 -21.84
N PHE A 503 -32.55 1.78 -20.71
CA PHE A 503 -31.29 2.08 -20.03
C PHE A 503 -30.14 1.13 -20.43
N LYS A 504 -30.35 0.20 -21.38
CA LYS A 504 -29.26 -0.68 -21.87
C LYS A 504 -28.12 0.15 -22.45
N GLY A 505 -26.88 -0.24 -22.16
CA GLY A 505 -25.66 0.49 -22.56
C GLY A 505 -25.35 1.74 -21.72
N GLN A 506 -26.23 2.15 -20.80
CA GLN A 506 -25.92 3.24 -19.86
C GLN A 506 -25.14 2.75 -18.63
N LEU A 507 -24.53 3.69 -17.90
CA LEU A 507 -23.87 3.43 -16.63
C LEU A 507 -24.89 3.11 -15.52
N CYS A 508 -24.68 2.00 -14.82
CA CYS A 508 -25.49 1.53 -13.70
C CYS A 508 -25.51 2.52 -12.54
N ARG A 509 -26.69 2.99 -12.12
CA ARG A 509 -26.88 3.98 -11.03
C ARG A 509 -26.54 3.44 -9.63
N VAL A 510 -26.57 2.12 -9.48
CA VAL A 510 -26.19 1.39 -8.25
C VAL A 510 -24.67 1.35 -8.09
N THR A 511 -23.98 0.75 -9.06
CA THR A 511 -22.52 0.52 -9.00
C THR A 511 -21.70 1.76 -9.39
N LYS A 512 -22.24 2.61 -10.27
CA LYS A 512 -21.54 3.70 -10.99
C LYS A 512 -20.30 3.28 -11.79
N ALA A 513 -20.10 1.98 -12.00
CA ALA A 513 -18.91 1.44 -12.65
C ALA A 513 -19.24 0.53 -13.84
N THR A 514 -20.38 -0.17 -13.79
CA THR A 514 -20.78 -1.17 -14.79
C THR A 514 -21.74 -0.65 -15.83
N GLU A 515 -21.68 -1.24 -17.01
CA GLU A 515 -22.62 -1.03 -18.11
C GLU A 515 -23.87 -1.91 -17.94
N ILE A 516 -25.06 -1.35 -18.16
CA ILE A 516 -26.34 -2.05 -18.01
C ILE A 516 -26.58 -2.97 -19.21
N GLY A 517 -26.77 -4.27 -18.96
CA GLY A 517 -27.09 -5.25 -20.01
C GLY A 517 -25.90 -5.71 -20.85
N LYS A 518 -24.69 -5.48 -20.37
CA LYS A 518 -23.46 -6.02 -20.94
C LYS A 518 -23.30 -7.50 -20.61
N GLU A 519 -22.97 -8.30 -21.61
CA GLU A 519 -22.59 -9.70 -21.44
C GLU A 519 -21.23 -9.79 -20.75
N SER A 520 -21.09 -10.72 -19.81
CA SER A 520 -19.86 -10.91 -19.04
C SER A 520 -19.73 -12.35 -18.56
N LEU A 521 -18.51 -12.81 -18.26
CA LEU A 521 -18.22 -14.18 -17.81
C LEU A 521 -18.77 -14.48 -16.41
N GLY A 522 -19.24 -13.47 -15.68
CA GLY A 522 -19.66 -13.52 -14.28
C GLY A 522 -18.50 -13.37 -13.30
N LEU A 523 -18.83 -13.09 -12.04
CA LEU A 523 -17.88 -12.88 -10.95
C LEU A 523 -16.82 -13.99 -10.86
N ARG A 524 -15.54 -13.62 -10.82
CA ARG A 524 -14.41 -14.52 -10.55
C ARG A 524 -13.59 -14.01 -9.37
N ILE A 525 -13.66 -14.73 -8.26
CA ILE A 525 -13.00 -14.43 -6.98
C ILE A 525 -12.29 -15.65 -6.38
N SER A 526 -12.33 -16.81 -7.05
CA SER A 526 -11.63 -18.03 -6.65
C SER A 526 -10.93 -18.69 -7.83
N MET A 527 -9.73 -19.22 -7.61
CA MET A 527 -9.01 -20.02 -8.61
C MET A 527 -9.81 -21.29 -9.00
N SER A 528 -10.68 -21.78 -8.12
CA SER A 528 -11.56 -22.92 -8.38
C SER A 528 -12.55 -22.71 -9.53
N GLN A 529 -12.78 -21.46 -9.96
CA GLN A 529 -13.70 -21.08 -11.03
C GLN A 529 -13.05 -21.08 -12.43
N PHE A 530 -11.78 -21.48 -12.55
CA PHE A 530 -11.02 -21.55 -13.81
C PHE A 530 -10.59 -22.99 -14.13
N ARG A 531 -11.51 -23.95 -13.96
CA ARG A 531 -11.37 -25.34 -14.40
C ARG A 531 -11.67 -25.48 -15.88
#